data_AF-V9KYW9-F1
#
_entry.id   AF-V9KYW9-F1
#
_cell.length_a   1.000
_cell.length_b   1.000
_cell.length_c   1.000
_cell.angle_alpha   90.00
_cell.angle_beta   90.00
_cell.angle_gamma   90.00
#
_symmetry.space_group_name_H-M   'P 1'
#
loop_
_entity.id
_entity.type
_entity.pdbx_description
1 polymer ?
#
loop_
_entity_poly.entity_id
_entity_poly.type
_entity_poly.pdbx_seq_one_letter_code
_entity_poly.pdbx_strand_id
1 'polypeptide(L)'
;DAHKIYLSTSSSKFYDLFVMDLNEDPEPSSERFVGHTGKQGREYLMRAASFDISESTDDSPANHSSSNLRASTSDGILKLNGSDNGAQGKSGFRRGKILSSWSRAFVSIQEEMAEDPITYNTRLMTVVRMDDSVQRDAFGAVMRYLYVGQLDENEKDLMQIAHIAELLEVFDLRMMVANILNNEAFMNQEITKAFHVRRANRVKECLAKGTFSDVVFKPDDGTICAHKPLLISSCDWMAAMFGGPFVESSTKEVSFPNTSKSCMRAVLEYLYTGQFCSSPDLDCMELIVLANRLCLPHLVALTEQYTVSGLFEAAKQAVDIDGDVLLYLEIAQVENTVTTGQH
;
A
#
# COMPACT_ATOMS: atom_id res chain seq x y z
N ASP A 1 10.63 11.88 4.60
CA ASP A 1 9.21 11.71 4.28
C ASP A 1 8.59 10.51 4.96
N ALA A 2 7.31 10.63 5.33
CA ALA A 2 6.51 9.56 5.91
C ALA A 2 5.53 9.02 4.86
N HIS A 3 5.72 7.77 4.46
CA HIS A 3 4.88 7.11 3.47
C HIS A 3 3.58 6.60 4.10
N LYS A 4 2.44 7.12 3.63
CA LYS A 4 1.10 6.74 4.14
C LYS A 4 0.91 5.22 4.15
N ILE A 5 1.26 4.55 3.06
CA ILE A 5 1.12 3.09 2.93
C ILE A 5 1.93 2.30 3.97
N TYR A 6 3.17 2.71 4.27
CA TYR A 6 3.99 2.01 5.26
C TYR A 6 3.43 2.20 6.68
N LEU A 7 3.03 3.42 7.02
CA LEU A 7 2.49 3.70 8.36
C LEU A 7 1.11 3.07 8.57
N SER A 8 0.22 3.15 7.58
CA SER A 8 -1.15 2.62 7.68
C SER A 8 -1.20 1.09 7.67
N THR A 9 -0.22 0.42 7.05
CA THR A 9 -0.12 -1.05 7.07
C THR A 9 0.46 -1.59 8.38
N SER A 10 1.13 -0.74 9.16
CA SER A 10 1.79 -1.10 10.43
C SER A 10 1.09 -0.58 11.67
N SER A 11 0.23 0.43 11.54
CA SER A 11 -0.52 1.02 12.65
C SER A 11 -1.95 1.34 12.23
N SER A 12 -2.92 0.77 12.93
CA SER A 12 -4.33 1.12 12.75
C SER A 12 -4.59 2.59 13.05
N LYS A 13 -3.90 3.19 14.03
CA LYS A 13 -4.06 4.60 14.34
C LYS A 13 -3.67 5.50 13.17
N PHE A 14 -2.56 5.19 12.49
CA PHE A 14 -2.18 5.91 11.26
C PHE A 14 -3.11 5.60 10.09
N TYR A 15 -3.62 4.37 9.98
CA TYR A 15 -4.64 4.03 8.98
C TYR A 15 -5.87 4.93 9.15
N ASP A 16 -6.45 4.96 10.35
CA ASP A 16 -7.64 5.75 10.69
C ASP A 16 -7.40 7.25 10.51
N LEU A 17 -6.20 7.73 10.88
CA LEU A 17 -5.78 9.10 10.67
C LEU A 17 -5.82 9.49 9.18
N PHE A 18 -5.30 8.65 8.29
CA PHE A 18 -5.15 8.98 6.87
C PHE A 18 -6.42 8.76 6.04
N VAL A 19 -7.38 7.96 6.51
CA VAL A 19 -8.69 7.82 5.86
C VAL A 19 -9.72 8.85 6.34
N MET A 20 -9.37 9.64 7.36
CA MET A 20 -10.26 10.65 7.93
C MET A 20 -10.66 11.69 6.87
N ASP A 21 -11.96 11.97 6.76
CA ASP A 21 -12.41 13.05 5.88
C ASP A 21 -12.05 14.40 6.50
N LEU A 22 -11.21 15.17 5.82
CA LEU A 22 -10.75 16.47 6.27
C LEU A 22 -11.70 17.62 5.88
N ASN A 23 -12.82 17.33 5.21
CA ASN A 23 -13.80 18.33 4.76
C ASN A 23 -14.87 18.71 5.79
N GLU A 24 -15.07 17.90 6.84
CA GLU A 24 -16.09 18.17 7.85
C GLU A 24 -15.52 19.06 8.95
N ASP A 25 -16.05 20.28 9.08
CA ASP A 25 -15.87 21.09 10.28
C ASP A 25 -16.41 20.31 11.50
N PRO A 26 -15.74 20.34 12.66
CA PRO A 26 -16.29 19.75 13.87
C PRO A 26 -17.51 20.58 14.31
N GLU A 27 -18.72 20.10 14.00
CA GLU A 27 -19.95 20.56 14.65
C GLU A 27 -19.75 20.45 16.18
N PRO A 28 -19.91 21.54 16.95
CA PRO A 28 -19.84 21.47 18.39
C PRO A 28 -21.00 20.62 18.89
N SER A 29 -20.68 19.51 19.54
CA SER A 29 -21.64 18.61 20.17
C SER A 29 -22.52 19.34 21.18
N SER A 30 -23.69 19.81 20.74
CA SER A 30 -24.76 20.25 21.64
C SER A 30 -25.56 19.03 22.08
N GLU A 31 -25.47 18.70 23.37
CA GLU A 31 -26.38 17.79 24.06
C GLU A 31 -27.83 18.21 23.83
N ARG A 32 -28.57 17.49 22.98
CA ARG A 32 -30.04 17.35 23.10
C ARG A 32 -30.48 15.95 22.70
N PHE A 33 -30.83 15.18 23.72
CA PHE A 33 -31.69 14.00 23.65
C PHE A 33 -33.02 14.37 22.96
N VAL A 34 -33.38 13.75 21.83
CA VAL A 34 -34.71 13.16 21.52
C VAL A 34 -34.61 12.22 20.30
N GLY A 35 -34.83 10.92 20.53
CA GLY A 35 -35.75 10.05 19.78
C GLY A 35 -35.58 9.77 18.27
N HIS A 36 -35.13 8.53 18.00
CA HIS A 36 -35.57 7.58 16.97
C HIS A 36 -34.76 7.35 15.67
N THR A 37 -34.28 6.09 15.62
CA THR A 37 -34.09 5.15 14.50
C THR A 37 -33.00 5.42 13.44
N GLY A 38 -31.96 4.59 13.48
CA GLY A 38 -31.01 4.43 12.37
C GLY A 38 -29.86 3.48 12.72
N LYS A 39 -30.05 2.18 12.50
CA LYS A 39 -29.03 1.12 12.64
C LYS A 39 -27.84 1.41 11.71
N GLN A 40 -26.65 1.74 12.23
CA GLN A 40 -25.39 1.59 11.46
C GLN A 40 -24.07 1.70 12.26
N GLY A 41 -24.09 1.75 13.60
CA GLY A 41 -22.88 2.06 14.40
C GLY A 41 -22.31 0.93 15.26
N ARG A 42 -22.65 -0.35 15.04
CA ARG A 42 -22.35 -1.40 16.03
C ARG A 42 -21.66 -2.69 15.55
N GLU A 43 -21.01 -2.68 14.37
CA GLU A 43 -20.25 -3.85 13.88
C GLU A 43 -18.72 -3.73 13.92
N TYR A 44 -18.13 -2.59 14.31
CA TYR A 44 -16.67 -2.41 14.22
C TYR A 44 -15.84 -2.83 15.45
N LEU A 45 -16.42 -3.44 16.49
CA LEU A 45 -15.70 -3.75 17.73
C LEU A 45 -15.67 -5.22 18.19
N MET A 46 -15.95 -6.20 17.32
CA MET A 46 -15.59 -7.60 17.63
C MET A 46 -15.19 -8.39 16.38
N ARG A 47 -13.88 -8.44 16.10
CA ARG A 47 -13.29 -9.54 15.33
C ARG A 47 -11.82 -9.76 15.74
N ALA A 48 -11.62 -10.05 17.02
CA ALA A 48 -10.35 -10.54 17.54
C ALA A 48 -10.60 -11.65 18.57
N ALA A 49 -11.32 -12.70 18.16
CA ALA A 49 -11.25 -14.04 18.75
C ALA A 49 -12.11 -15.00 17.92
N SER A 50 -11.57 -16.18 17.65
CA SER A 50 -12.17 -17.35 16.99
C SER A 50 -12.10 -17.40 15.46
N PHE A 51 -11.23 -18.28 14.96
CA PHE A 51 -11.37 -18.95 13.68
C PHE A 51 -11.21 -20.45 13.93
N ASP A 52 -12.33 -21.17 13.92
CA ASP A 52 -12.37 -22.62 13.76
C ASP A 52 -12.56 -22.98 12.28
N ILE A 53 -11.93 -24.08 11.92
CA ILE A 53 -11.90 -24.75 10.61
C ILE A 53 -13.27 -25.39 10.30
N SER A 54 -13.77 -25.27 9.07
CA SER A 54 -14.50 -26.36 8.38
C SER A 54 -14.76 -26.06 6.89
N GLU A 55 -14.80 -27.15 6.12
CA GLU A 55 -14.82 -27.29 4.66
C GLU A 55 -16.22 -27.16 4.01
N SER A 56 -16.18 -26.77 2.73
CA SER A 56 -17.08 -27.00 1.56
C SER A 56 -18.51 -27.56 1.71
N THR A 57 -19.48 -26.97 1.00
CA THR A 57 -20.12 -27.55 -0.23
C THR A 57 -21.06 -26.56 -0.96
N ASP A 58 -21.24 -26.80 -2.27
CA ASP A 58 -21.98 -26.11 -3.34
C ASP A 58 -23.46 -25.71 -3.09
N ASP A 59 -23.93 -24.60 -3.71
CA ASP A 59 -24.76 -24.61 -4.93
C ASP A 59 -25.25 -23.20 -5.37
N SER A 60 -25.38 -23.00 -6.69
CA SER A 60 -25.69 -21.76 -7.44
C SER A 60 -27.22 -21.50 -7.64
N PRO A 61 -27.71 -20.59 -8.54
CA PRO A 61 -27.44 -19.15 -8.79
C PRO A 61 -28.74 -18.26 -8.84
N ALA A 62 -28.63 -16.91 -8.82
CA ALA A 62 -29.32 -15.95 -9.73
C ALA A 62 -29.37 -14.47 -9.24
N ASN A 63 -28.98 -13.56 -10.14
CA ASN A 63 -29.41 -12.16 -10.36
C ASN A 63 -29.67 -11.19 -9.18
N HIS A 64 -28.86 -10.12 -9.10
CA HIS A 64 -29.20 -8.81 -9.69
C HIS A 64 -28.05 -7.81 -9.56
N SER A 65 -27.73 -7.21 -10.71
CA SER A 65 -26.80 -6.11 -10.96
C SER A 65 -27.22 -4.80 -10.29
N SER A 66 -26.33 -4.16 -9.55
CA SER A 66 -26.17 -2.68 -9.53
C SER A 66 -24.80 -2.30 -8.96
N SER A 67 -23.84 -2.12 -9.86
CA SER A 67 -22.51 -1.57 -9.59
C SER A 67 -22.60 -0.06 -9.38
N ASN A 68 -22.42 0.41 -8.14
CA ASN A 68 -22.20 1.82 -7.85
C ASN A 68 -20.70 2.14 -7.95
N LEU A 69 -20.21 2.28 -9.18
CA LEU A 69 -18.90 2.86 -9.47
C LEU A 69 -19.02 4.39 -9.36
N ARG A 70 -18.42 4.99 -8.33
CA ARG A 70 -18.23 6.43 -8.28
C ARG A 70 -16.79 6.72 -8.69
N ALA A 71 -16.61 7.03 -9.98
CA ALA A 71 -15.39 7.63 -10.48
C ALA A 71 -15.27 9.04 -9.88
N SER A 72 -14.20 9.28 -9.11
CA SER A 72 -13.84 10.63 -8.66
C SER A 72 -13.10 11.31 -9.80
N THR A 73 -13.83 12.07 -10.60
CA THR A 73 -13.24 13.00 -11.56
C THR A 73 -12.77 14.24 -10.79
N SER A 74 -11.51 14.61 -10.96
CA SER A 74 -11.06 15.96 -10.66
C SER A 74 -10.18 16.42 -11.80
N ASP A 75 -10.82 16.98 -12.81
CA ASP A 75 -10.19 17.86 -13.78
C ASP A 75 -10.30 19.30 -13.26
N GLY A 76 -9.14 19.93 -13.14
CA GLY A 76 -8.98 21.33 -12.79
C GLY A 76 -7.72 21.90 -13.43
N ILE A 77 -7.62 21.78 -14.76
CA ILE A 77 -6.64 22.52 -15.57
C ILE A 77 -6.98 24.01 -15.42
N LEU A 78 -6.10 24.78 -14.79
CA LEU A 78 -6.11 26.24 -14.93
C LEU A 78 -4.91 26.71 -15.73
N LYS A 79 -5.25 27.12 -16.95
CA LYS A 79 -4.44 27.90 -17.88
C LYS A 79 -3.88 29.14 -17.18
N LEU A 80 -2.57 29.36 -17.32
CA LEU A 80 -1.95 30.67 -17.19
C LEU A 80 -2.56 31.60 -18.26
N ASN A 81 -3.15 32.74 -17.84
CA ASN A 81 -2.96 34.08 -18.43
C ASN A 81 -4.07 35.05 -17.98
N GLY A 82 -3.67 36.27 -17.62
CA GLY A 82 -4.53 37.47 -17.67
C GLY A 82 -4.61 38.27 -16.37
N SER A 83 -4.26 39.54 -16.47
CA SER A 83 -4.06 40.54 -15.41
C SER A 83 -5.32 40.97 -14.64
N ASP A 84 -5.04 41.55 -13.47
CA ASP A 84 -5.71 42.70 -12.82
C ASP A 84 -6.81 42.52 -11.74
N ASN A 85 -6.43 43.08 -10.58
CA ASN A 85 -7.19 43.92 -9.65
C ASN A 85 -8.14 43.27 -8.61
N GLY A 86 -7.56 43.01 -7.43
CA GLY A 86 -7.97 43.64 -6.17
C GLY A 86 -9.38 43.39 -5.64
N ALA A 87 -9.55 42.37 -4.79
CA ALA A 87 -10.36 42.41 -3.58
C ALA A 87 -10.24 41.08 -2.80
N GLN A 88 -9.87 41.18 -1.51
CA GLN A 88 -10.06 40.19 -0.45
C GLN A 88 -9.60 38.75 -0.73
N GLY A 89 -8.38 38.44 -0.26
CA GLY A 89 -7.84 37.09 -0.19
C GLY A 89 -8.66 36.18 0.73
N LYS A 90 -9.64 35.48 0.16
CA LYS A 90 -10.08 34.18 0.67
C LYS A 90 -8.94 33.21 0.39
N SER A 91 -8.11 32.98 1.41
CA SER A 91 -7.11 31.92 1.44
C SER A 91 -7.75 30.60 1.01
N GLY A 92 -7.51 30.18 -0.23
CA GLY A 92 -7.99 28.91 -0.76
C GLY A 92 -7.44 27.74 0.05
N PHE A 93 -8.34 26.82 0.41
CA PHE A 93 -8.11 25.47 0.93
C PHE A 93 -7.32 25.35 2.24
N ARG A 94 -8.02 25.31 3.38
CA ARG A 94 -7.51 24.63 4.58
C ARG A 94 -8.38 23.42 4.88
N ARG A 95 -8.13 22.32 4.16
CA ARG A 95 -8.72 21.02 4.48
C ARG A 95 -7.96 20.46 5.69
N GLY A 96 -8.59 20.33 6.85
CA GLY A 96 -7.88 19.90 8.07
C GLY A 96 -8.76 19.77 9.29
N LYS A 97 -8.25 19.07 10.31
CA LYS A 97 -8.95 18.78 11.57
C LYS A 97 -8.02 18.92 12.76
N ILE A 98 -8.57 19.43 13.88
CA ILE A 98 -7.93 19.39 15.20
C ILE A 98 -8.24 18.02 15.81
N LEU A 99 -7.20 17.36 16.32
CA LEU A 99 -7.25 15.95 16.75
C LEU A 99 -7.02 15.75 18.24
N SER A 100 -6.87 16.82 19.02
CA SER A 100 -6.57 16.75 20.45
C SER A 100 -7.66 16.05 21.29
N SER A 101 -8.90 15.96 20.79
CA SER A 101 -9.96 15.13 21.40
C SER A 101 -9.99 13.69 20.88
N TRP A 102 -9.40 13.42 19.71
CA TRP A 102 -9.38 12.11 19.05
C TRP A 102 -8.15 11.27 19.43
N SER A 103 -7.02 11.93 19.70
CA SER A 103 -5.77 11.28 20.08
C SER A 103 -4.94 12.19 20.98
N ARG A 104 -4.22 11.57 21.90
CA ARG A 104 -3.21 12.22 22.74
C ARG A 104 -1.87 12.44 22.01
N ALA A 105 -1.65 11.73 20.88
CA ALA A 105 -0.42 11.82 20.10
C ALA A 105 -0.48 12.91 19.01
N PHE A 106 -1.68 13.22 18.51
CA PHE A 106 -1.88 14.08 17.34
C PHE A 106 -2.65 15.34 17.72
N VAL A 107 -2.08 16.49 17.38
CA VAL A 107 -2.71 17.82 17.58
C VAL A 107 -3.60 18.17 16.40
N SER A 108 -3.14 17.95 15.17
CA SER A 108 -3.92 18.24 13.97
C SER A 108 -3.39 17.51 12.74
N ILE A 109 -4.25 17.41 11.72
CA ILE A 109 -3.92 16.95 10.38
C ILE A 109 -4.48 17.97 9.38
N GLN A 110 -3.67 18.40 8.42
CA GLN A 110 -4.08 19.39 7.42
C GLN A 110 -3.35 19.21 6.10
N GLU A 111 -4.00 19.57 4.99
CA GLU A 111 -3.35 19.73 3.70
C GLU A 111 -2.82 21.16 3.59
N GLU A 112 -1.49 21.31 3.50
CA GLU A 112 -0.84 22.61 3.37
C GLU A 112 0.35 22.56 2.41
N MET A 113 0.70 23.73 1.87
CA MET A 113 1.94 23.90 1.12
C MET A 113 3.11 23.83 2.12
N ALA A 114 3.90 22.77 2.02
CA ALA A 114 5.05 22.53 2.87
C ALA A 114 6.30 22.34 2.02
N GLU A 115 7.45 22.71 2.59
CA GLU A 115 8.75 22.43 1.99
C GLU A 115 9.08 20.95 2.16
N ASP A 116 9.32 20.26 1.05
CA ASP A 116 9.80 18.89 1.05
C ASP A 116 11.22 18.85 1.63
N PRO A 117 11.48 18.10 2.72
CA PRO A 117 12.79 18.06 3.36
C PRO A 117 13.90 17.44 2.50
N ILE A 118 13.55 16.72 1.43
CA ILE A 118 14.49 16.07 0.51
C ILE A 118 14.75 16.96 -0.71
N THR A 119 13.69 17.47 -1.32
CA THR A 119 13.81 18.23 -2.59
C THR A 119 13.87 19.75 -2.39
N TYR A 120 13.61 20.25 -1.18
CA TYR A 120 13.49 21.68 -0.83
C TYR A 120 12.46 22.45 -1.65
N ASN A 121 11.60 21.73 -2.38
CA ASN A 121 10.53 22.32 -3.16
C ASN A 121 9.27 22.42 -2.31
N THR A 122 8.57 23.55 -2.43
CA THR A 122 7.24 23.70 -1.83
C THR A 122 6.22 22.91 -2.64
N ARG A 123 5.52 21.97 -1.99
CA ARG A 123 4.45 21.18 -2.59
C ARG A 123 3.31 20.98 -1.61
N LEU A 124 2.12 20.69 -2.14
CA LEU A 124 0.96 20.37 -1.32
C LEU A 124 1.19 19.03 -0.62
N MET A 125 1.21 19.02 0.71
CA MET A 125 1.45 17.82 1.53
C MET A 125 0.41 17.69 2.63
N THR A 126 0.17 16.45 3.08
CA THR A 126 -0.54 16.20 4.33
C THR A 126 0.43 16.38 5.49
N VAL A 127 0.23 17.40 6.30
CA VAL A 127 1.04 17.68 7.49
C VAL A 127 0.28 17.22 8.73
N VAL A 128 0.94 16.36 9.51
CA VAL A 128 0.45 15.88 10.81
C VAL A 128 1.28 16.55 11.90
N ARG A 129 0.63 17.28 12.79
CA ARG A 129 1.28 17.90 13.95
C ARG A 129 1.11 16.99 15.15
N MET A 130 2.24 16.59 15.73
CA MET A 130 2.30 15.75 16.92
C MET A 130 2.19 16.62 18.17
N ASP A 131 1.74 16.03 19.28
CA ASP A 131 1.76 16.65 20.60
C ASP A 131 3.18 16.80 21.15
N ASP A 132 3.42 17.81 21.99
CA ASP A 132 4.74 18.11 22.57
C ASP A 132 5.27 16.96 23.46
N SER A 133 4.40 16.08 23.95
CA SER A 133 4.80 14.85 24.64
C SER A 133 5.55 13.84 23.76
N VAL A 134 5.44 13.95 22.43
CA VAL A 134 6.09 13.07 21.47
C VAL A 134 7.51 13.56 21.16
N GLN A 135 8.46 13.15 21.99
CA GLN A 135 9.88 13.50 21.81
C GLN A 135 10.46 12.92 20.51
N ARG A 136 11.23 13.75 19.78
CA ARG A 136 11.73 13.43 18.43
C ARG A 136 12.60 12.16 18.36
N ASP A 137 13.53 11.99 19.29
CA ASP A 137 14.50 10.89 19.22
C ASP A 137 13.81 9.53 19.44
N ALA A 138 12.98 9.43 20.48
CA ALA A 138 12.18 8.24 20.76
C ALA A 138 11.12 7.98 19.68
N PHE A 139 10.49 9.04 19.14
CA PHE A 139 9.59 8.90 18.00
C PHE A 139 10.32 8.38 16.76
N GLY A 140 11.59 8.75 16.56
CA GLY A 140 12.45 8.18 15.52
C GLY A 140 12.57 6.65 15.63
N ALA A 141 12.72 6.12 16.84
CA ALA A 141 12.75 4.67 17.08
C ALA A 141 11.38 4.02 16.80
N VAL A 142 10.28 4.65 17.22
CA VAL A 142 8.92 4.19 16.90
C VAL A 142 8.68 4.17 15.39
N MET A 143 9.15 5.20 14.67
CA MET A 143 9.05 5.26 13.22
C MET A 143 9.89 4.16 12.55
N ARG A 144 11.12 3.91 13.01
CA ARG A 144 11.93 2.77 12.52
C ARG A 144 11.19 1.45 12.73
N TYR A 145 10.60 1.24 13.90
CA TYR A 145 9.78 0.07 14.17
C TYR A 145 8.60 -0.04 13.20
N LEU A 146 7.84 1.04 12.95
CA LEU A 146 6.71 1.01 12.03
C LEU A 146 7.12 0.70 10.58
N TYR A 147 8.37 0.95 10.19
CA TYR A 147 8.88 0.57 8.87
C TYR A 147 9.44 -0.86 8.85
N VAL A 148 10.21 -1.24 9.86
CA VAL A 148 11.02 -2.46 9.85
C VAL A 148 10.36 -3.61 10.61
N GLY A 149 9.50 -3.34 11.58
CA GLY A 149 8.87 -4.35 12.45
C GLY A 149 9.74 -4.85 13.59
N GLN A 150 10.91 -4.23 13.80
CA GLN A 150 11.91 -4.62 14.80
C GLN A 150 12.29 -3.42 15.67
N LEU A 151 12.70 -3.70 16.91
CA LEU A 151 13.21 -2.73 17.87
C LEU A 151 14.60 -3.19 18.30
N ASP A 152 15.58 -2.28 18.24
CA ASP A 152 16.94 -2.54 18.74
C ASP A 152 16.92 -2.58 20.28
N GLU A 153 17.52 -3.62 20.85
CA GLU A 153 17.63 -3.82 22.29
C GLU A 153 18.48 -2.73 22.96
N ASN A 154 19.35 -2.05 22.20
CA ASN A 154 20.25 -1.00 22.67
C ASN A 154 19.67 0.43 22.56
N GLU A 155 18.38 0.56 22.27
CA GLU A 155 17.73 1.88 22.24
C GLU A 155 17.83 2.58 23.60
N LYS A 156 18.24 3.85 23.57
CA LYS A 156 18.64 4.58 24.79
C LYS A 156 17.48 4.95 25.70
N ASP A 157 16.27 5.09 25.15
CA ASP A 157 15.09 5.57 25.88
C ASP A 157 13.87 4.69 25.66
N LEU A 158 14.00 3.43 26.08
CA LEU A 158 12.93 2.44 26.00
C LEU A 158 11.64 2.92 26.67
N MET A 159 11.73 3.64 27.80
CA MET A 159 10.55 4.13 28.52
C MET A 159 9.78 5.17 27.71
N GLN A 160 10.47 6.14 27.10
CA GLN A 160 9.82 7.10 26.20
C GLN A 160 9.29 6.43 24.93
N ILE A 161 9.97 5.42 24.39
CA ILE A 161 9.48 4.62 23.25
C ILE A 161 8.17 3.92 23.63
N ALA A 162 8.10 3.27 24.79
CA ALA A 162 6.89 2.63 25.29
C ALA A 162 5.75 3.63 25.48
N HIS A 163 6.05 4.82 26.02
CA HIS A 163 5.07 5.88 26.19
C HIS A 163 4.49 6.33 24.84
N ILE A 164 5.34 6.60 23.84
CA ILE A 164 4.87 7.00 22.51
C ILE A 164 4.11 5.85 21.82
N ALA A 165 4.56 4.61 21.98
CA ALA A 165 3.86 3.43 21.47
C ALA A 165 2.46 3.29 22.09
N GLU A 166 2.29 3.62 23.37
CA GLU A 166 0.98 3.69 24.01
C GLU A 166 0.11 4.80 23.41
N LEU A 167 0.63 6.03 23.25
CA LEU A 167 -0.10 7.15 22.67
C LEU A 167 -0.56 6.89 21.23
N LEU A 168 0.23 6.12 20.47
CA LEU A 168 -0.05 5.72 19.09
C LEU A 168 -0.76 4.36 18.98
N GLU A 169 -1.08 3.72 20.11
CA GLU A 169 -1.74 2.42 20.19
C GLU A 169 -1.00 1.29 19.44
N VAL A 170 0.33 1.37 19.40
CA VAL A 170 1.23 0.36 18.82
C VAL A 170 1.54 -0.71 19.86
N PHE A 171 0.56 -1.58 20.11
CA PHE A 171 0.61 -2.58 21.18
C PHE A 171 1.83 -3.51 21.10
N ASP A 172 2.18 -3.98 19.90
CA ASP A 172 3.31 -4.87 19.67
C ASP A 172 4.64 -4.25 20.11
N LEU A 173 4.86 -2.98 19.78
CA LEU A 173 6.06 -2.25 20.19
C LEU A 173 6.12 -2.08 21.71
N ARG A 174 4.98 -1.75 22.33
CA ARG A 174 4.89 -1.64 23.79
C ARG A 174 5.23 -2.97 24.48
N MET A 175 4.79 -4.09 23.91
CA MET A 175 5.14 -5.42 24.39
C MET A 175 6.63 -5.74 24.18
N MET A 176 7.20 -5.37 23.02
CA MET A 176 8.62 -5.59 22.76
C MET A 176 9.52 -4.82 23.73
N VAL A 177 9.17 -3.56 24.02
CA VAL A 177 9.88 -2.77 25.03
C VAL A 177 9.79 -3.45 26.40
N ALA A 178 8.60 -3.91 26.81
CA ALA A 178 8.43 -4.60 28.10
C ALA A 178 9.32 -5.85 28.19
N ASN A 179 9.37 -6.65 27.12
CA ASN A 179 10.24 -7.83 27.05
C ASN A 179 11.72 -7.45 27.18
N ILE A 180 12.19 -6.39 26.51
CA ILE A 180 13.59 -5.94 26.63
C ILE A 180 13.90 -5.51 28.06
N LEU A 181 13.02 -4.73 28.69
CA LEU A 181 13.19 -4.27 30.07
C LEU A 181 13.21 -5.42 31.09
N ASN A 182 12.51 -6.53 30.78
CA ASN A 182 12.47 -7.73 31.63
C ASN A 182 13.58 -8.76 31.31
N ASN A 183 14.49 -8.47 30.37
CA ASN A 183 15.48 -9.44 29.85
C ASN A 183 14.85 -10.68 29.17
N GLU A 184 13.69 -10.51 28.54
CA GLU A 184 12.94 -11.52 27.80
C GLU A 184 12.89 -11.21 26.28
N ALA A 185 13.88 -10.46 25.77
CA ALA A 185 13.91 -10.00 24.39
C ALA A 185 13.83 -11.14 23.34
N PHE A 186 14.21 -12.37 23.71
CA PHE A 186 14.04 -13.54 22.86
C PHE A 186 12.58 -13.77 22.39
N MET A 187 11.58 -13.37 23.19
CA MET A 187 10.15 -13.46 22.85
C MET A 187 9.72 -12.46 21.76
N ASN A 188 10.57 -11.48 21.44
CA ASN A 188 10.27 -10.48 20.41
C ASN A 188 10.30 -11.09 18.99
N GLN A 189 10.85 -12.30 18.82
CA GLN A 189 10.85 -12.98 17.54
C GLN A 189 9.43 -13.34 17.09
N GLU A 190 8.58 -13.82 18.01
CA GLU A 190 7.18 -14.14 17.73
C GLU A 190 6.36 -12.89 17.42
N ILE A 191 6.59 -11.81 18.17
CA ILE A 191 5.93 -10.52 17.93
C ILE A 191 6.30 -9.99 16.54
N THR A 192 7.59 -10.03 16.19
CA THR A 192 8.10 -9.61 14.88
C THR A 192 7.47 -10.42 13.75
N LYS A 193 7.43 -11.75 13.87
CA LYS A 193 6.77 -12.64 12.88
C LYS A 193 5.30 -12.27 12.71
N ALA A 194 4.56 -12.14 13.81
CA ALA A 194 3.14 -11.78 13.79
C ALA A 194 2.88 -10.40 13.18
N PHE A 195 3.76 -9.42 13.44
CA PHE A 195 3.72 -8.09 12.84
C PHE A 195 3.85 -8.18 11.32
N HIS A 196 4.86 -8.89 10.80
CA HIS A 196 5.07 -9.00 9.36
C HIS A 196 3.94 -9.74 8.65
N VAL A 197 3.38 -10.79 9.25
CA VAL A 197 2.21 -11.49 8.69
C VAL A 197 1.01 -10.55 8.59
N ARG A 198 0.69 -9.79 9.65
CA ARG A 198 -0.42 -8.81 9.62
C ARG A 198 -0.16 -7.70 8.61
N ARG A 199 1.07 -7.17 8.56
CA ARG A 199 1.46 -6.13 7.61
C ARG A 199 1.29 -6.61 6.17
N ALA A 200 1.78 -7.80 5.84
CA ALA A 200 1.66 -8.39 4.50
C ALA A 200 0.19 -8.53 4.07
N ASN A 201 -0.67 -9.00 4.98
CA ASN A 201 -2.11 -9.09 4.72
C ASN A 201 -2.75 -7.71 4.49
N ARG A 202 -2.37 -6.69 5.27
CA ARG A 202 -2.87 -5.32 5.08
C ARG A 202 -2.38 -4.69 3.78
N VAL A 203 -1.14 -4.99 3.37
CA VAL A 203 -0.59 -4.56 2.07
C VAL A 203 -1.38 -5.16 0.91
N LYS A 204 -1.70 -6.47 0.96
CA LYS A 204 -2.57 -7.14 -0.02
C LYS A 204 -3.95 -6.48 -0.09
N GLU A 205 -4.55 -6.15 1.05
CA GLU A 205 -5.83 -5.45 1.11
C GLU A 205 -5.76 -4.06 0.47
N CYS A 206 -4.70 -3.29 0.74
CA CYS A 206 -4.50 -1.96 0.14
C CYS A 206 -4.32 -2.05 -1.38
N LEU A 207 -3.59 -3.07 -1.88
CA LEU A 207 -3.47 -3.34 -3.31
C LEU A 207 -4.84 -3.66 -3.95
N ALA A 208 -5.63 -4.54 -3.31
CA ALA A 208 -6.93 -4.93 -3.83
C ALA A 208 -7.95 -3.77 -3.86
N LYS A 209 -7.93 -2.90 -2.85
CA LYS A 209 -8.87 -1.77 -2.72
C LYS A 209 -8.36 -0.45 -3.34
N GLY A 210 -7.06 -0.35 -3.62
CA GLY A 210 -6.41 0.89 -4.03
C GLY A 210 -6.28 1.94 -2.90
N THR A 211 -6.44 1.56 -1.64
CA THR A 211 -6.37 2.48 -0.50
C THR A 211 -4.96 3.04 -0.35
N PHE A 212 -4.84 4.38 -0.31
CA PHE A 212 -3.56 5.11 -0.28
C PHE A 212 -2.71 5.02 -1.56
N SER A 213 -3.30 4.55 -2.67
CA SER A 213 -2.61 4.56 -3.96
C SER A 213 -2.26 5.97 -4.42
N ASP A 214 -1.09 6.09 -5.03
CA ASP A 214 -0.53 7.34 -5.56
C ASP A 214 -0.06 7.22 -7.02
N VAL A 215 -0.30 6.06 -7.64
CA VAL A 215 -0.12 5.80 -9.06
C VAL A 215 -1.15 4.79 -9.58
N VAL A 216 -1.52 4.92 -10.85
CA VAL A 216 -2.41 3.98 -11.56
C VAL A 216 -1.69 3.44 -12.79
N PHE A 217 -1.61 2.12 -12.93
CA PHE A 217 -1.16 1.46 -14.15
C PHE A 217 -2.34 1.24 -15.11
N LYS A 218 -2.10 1.43 -16.41
CA LYS A 218 -3.06 1.25 -17.49
C LYS A 218 -2.61 0.10 -18.41
N PRO A 219 -2.89 -1.17 -18.06
CA PRO A 219 -2.85 -2.29 -18.99
C PRO A 219 -3.91 -2.16 -20.10
N ASP A 220 -3.87 -3.04 -21.10
CA ASP A 220 -4.75 -2.96 -22.29
C ASP A 220 -6.24 -3.15 -21.96
N ASP A 221 -6.55 -3.90 -20.89
CA ASP A 221 -7.89 -4.32 -20.48
C ASP A 221 -8.37 -3.64 -19.17
N GLY A 222 -7.72 -2.55 -18.74
CA GLY A 222 -8.25 -1.72 -17.65
C GLY A 222 -7.21 -0.93 -16.87
N THR A 223 -7.44 -0.77 -15.56
CA THR A 223 -6.56 -0.01 -14.66
C THR A 223 -6.30 -0.76 -13.35
N ILE A 224 -5.12 -0.54 -12.77
CA ILE A 224 -4.74 -1.06 -11.45
C ILE A 224 -4.08 0.05 -10.64
N CYS A 225 -4.57 0.29 -9.42
CA CYS A 225 -3.96 1.23 -8.49
C CYS A 225 -2.75 0.59 -7.79
N ALA A 226 -1.70 1.37 -7.56
CA ALA A 226 -0.49 0.93 -6.86
C ALA A 226 0.12 2.06 -6.00
N HIS A 227 1.19 1.71 -5.29
CA HIS A 227 1.85 2.55 -4.29
C HIS A 227 3.33 2.69 -4.64
N LYS A 228 3.75 3.88 -5.05
CA LYS A 228 5.14 4.19 -5.40
C LYS A 228 6.14 3.78 -4.32
N PRO A 229 5.90 4.00 -3.01
CA PRO A 229 6.88 3.64 -1.98
C PRO A 229 7.22 2.15 -1.97
N LEU A 230 6.22 1.28 -2.20
CA LEU A 230 6.41 -0.17 -2.27
C LEU A 230 7.06 -0.61 -3.59
N LEU A 231 6.83 0.12 -4.68
CA LEU A 231 7.44 -0.17 -5.98
C LEU A 231 8.92 0.23 -6.00
N ILE A 232 9.23 1.43 -5.52
CA ILE A 232 10.60 1.97 -5.42
C ILE A 232 11.47 1.06 -4.57
N SER A 233 10.95 0.50 -3.48
CA SER A 233 11.72 -0.39 -2.61
C SER A 233 12.03 -1.76 -3.21
N SER A 234 11.24 -2.20 -4.19
CA SER A 234 11.22 -3.60 -4.64
C SER A 234 11.64 -3.80 -6.10
N CYS A 235 11.80 -2.73 -6.88
CA CYS A 235 12.11 -2.83 -8.31
C CYS A 235 12.96 -1.63 -8.77
N ASP A 236 14.18 -1.89 -9.23
CA ASP A 236 15.10 -0.85 -9.70
C ASP A 236 14.55 -0.06 -10.88
N TRP A 237 13.83 -0.71 -11.80
CA TRP A 237 13.16 -0.03 -12.91
C TRP A 237 12.14 0.99 -12.39
N MET A 238 11.33 0.62 -11.41
CA MET A 238 10.35 1.51 -10.78
C MET A 238 11.02 2.56 -9.89
N ALA A 239 12.16 2.24 -9.27
CA ALA A 239 12.97 3.19 -8.51
C ALA A 239 13.55 4.27 -9.43
N ALA A 240 14.03 3.89 -10.62
CA ALA A 240 14.49 4.85 -11.63
C ALA A 240 13.34 5.74 -12.13
N MET A 241 12.16 5.14 -12.36
CA MET A 241 10.98 5.88 -12.82
C MET A 241 10.43 6.86 -11.77
N PHE A 242 10.26 6.42 -10.52
CA PHE A 242 9.55 7.19 -9.49
C PHE A 242 10.45 7.90 -8.48
N GLY A 243 11.73 7.49 -8.36
CA GLY A 243 12.65 8.01 -7.35
C GLY A 243 13.50 9.20 -7.79
N GLY A 244 13.54 9.53 -9.08
CA GLY A 244 14.34 10.63 -9.62
C GLY A 244 13.66 12.02 -9.51
N PRO A 245 14.38 13.12 -9.76
CA PRO A 245 13.80 14.48 -9.80
C PRO A 245 13.00 14.78 -11.08
N PHE A 246 12.85 13.79 -11.96
CA PHE A 246 12.24 13.94 -13.28
C PHE A 246 10.71 13.90 -13.21
N VAL A 247 10.05 14.28 -14.31
CA VAL A 247 8.58 14.41 -14.41
C VAL A 247 7.87 13.10 -14.07
N GLU A 248 8.52 11.97 -14.37
CA GLU A 248 8.09 10.60 -14.09
C GLU A 248 7.80 10.39 -12.59
N SER A 249 8.56 11.02 -11.69
CA SER A 249 8.30 10.96 -10.24
C SER A 249 6.96 11.55 -9.83
N SER A 250 6.48 12.57 -10.56
CA SER A 250 5.20 13.23 -10.34
C SER A 250 4.03 12.56 -11.08
N THR A 251 4.32 11.57 -11.92
CA THR A 251 3.33 10.91 -12.77
C THR A 251 2.33 10.12 -11.92
N LYS A 252 1.04 10.32 -12.17
CA LYS A 252 -0.05 9.62 -11.48
C LYS A 252 -0.60 8.43 -12.26
N GLU A 253 -0.28 8.34 -13.54
CA GLU A 253 -0.78 7.30 -14.43
C GLU A 253 0.33 6.82 -15.36
N VAL A 254 0.51 5.50 -15.48
CA VAL A 254 1.55 4.90 -16.33
C VAL A 254 0.92 3.87 -17.26
N SER A 255 1.12 4.04 -18.56
CA SER A 255 0.64 3.10 -19.58
C SER A 255 1.55 1.90 -19.71
N PHE A 256 0.95 0.71 -19.78
CA PHE A 256 1.62 -0.57 -19.99
C PHE A 256 0.96 -1.28 -21.18
N PRO A 257 1.30 -0.90 -22.42
CA PRO A 257 0.74 -1.54 -23.60
C PRO A 257 1.28 -2.97 -23.77
N ASN A 258 0.49 -3.81 -24.42
CA ASN A 258 0.74 -5.25 -24.61
C ASN A 258 0.90 -5.95 -23.26
N THR A 259 0.01 -5.61 -22.33
CA THR A 259 0.02 -6.16 -20.98
C THR A 259 -1.41 -6.24 -20.48
N SER A 260 -1.82 -7.42 -20.06
CA SER A 260 -3.09 -7.70 -19.41
C SER A 260 -3.06 -7.32 -17.93
N LYS A 261 -4.26 -7.09 -17.39
CA LYS A 261 -4.47 -6.76 -15.99
C LYS A 261 -4.07 -7.92 -15.07
N SER A 262 -4.22 -9.18 -15.52
CA SER A 262 -3.81 -10.36 -14.74
C SER A 262 -2.29 -10.39 -14.57
N CYS A 263 -1.52 -10.19 -15.65
CA CYS A 263 -0.05 -10.12 -15.60
C CYS A 263 0.46 -8.95 -14.76
N MET A 264 -0.11 -7.75 -14.96
CA MET A 264 0.26 -6.59 -14.13
C MET A 264 -0.05 -6.82 -12.64
N ARG A 265 -1.18 -7.46 -12.32
CA ARG A 265 -1.51 -7.83 -10.93
C ARG A 265 -0.49 -8.81 -10.36
N ALA A 266 -0.11 -9.85 -11.10
CA ALA A 266 0.89 -10.82 -10.66
C ALA A 266 2.24 -10.16 -10.35
N VAL A 267 2.67 -9.21 -11.18
CA VAL A 267 3.87 -8.39 -10.90
C VAL A 267 3.72 -7.61 -9.60
N LEU A 268 2.60 -6.91 -9.40
CA LEU A 268 2.40 -6.09 -8.20
C LEU A 268 2.34 -6.94 -6.92
N GLU A 269 1.66 -8.08 -6.96
CA GLU A 269 1.62 -9.02 -5.84
C GLU A 269 3.02 -9.56 -5.52
N TYR A 270 3.80 -9.91 -6.54
CA TYR A 270 5.19 -10.31 -6.39
C TYR A 270 6.04 -9.21 -5.77
N LEU A 271 5.99 -7.98 -6.28
CA LEU A 271 6.76 -6.85 -5.75
C LEU A 271 6.41 -6.52 -4.29
N TYR A 272 5.18 -6.81 -3.86
CA TYR A 272 4.68 -6.46 -2.53
C TYR A 272 4.95 -7.54 -1.50
N THR A 273 5.08 -8.80 -1.93
CA THR A 273 5.12 -9.95 -1.03
C THR A 273 6.36 -10.83 -1.20
N GLY A 274 7.11 -10.65 -2.30
CA GLY A 274 8.18 -11.53 -2.71
C GLY A 274 7.70 -12.91 -3.18
N GLN A 275 6.39 -13.12 -3.31
CA GLN A 275 5.78 -14.41 -3.66
C GLN A 275 5.10 -14.31 -5.02
N PHE A 276 5.31 -15.33 -5.86
CA PHE A 276 4.53 -15.53 -7.07
C PHE A 276 3.17 -16.13 -6.71
N CYS A 277 2.09 -15.53 -7.23
CA CYS A 277 0.72 -16.05 -7.10
C CYS A 277 0.14 -16.18 -8.51
N SER A 278 -0.20 -17.41 -8.90
CA SER A 278 -0.88 -17.67 -10.17
C SER A 278 -2.39 -17.42 -10.04
N SER A 279 -3.00 -16.92 -11.10
CA SER A 279 -4.45 -16.81 -11.25
C SER A 279 -4.92 -17.59 -12.49
N PRO A 280 -6.19 -18.04 -12.55
CA PRO A 280 -6.68 -18.84 -13.67
C PRO A 280 -6.62 -18.14 -15.04
N ASP A 281 -6.61 -16.80 -15.03
CA ASP A 281 -6.56 -15.91 -16.19
C ASP A 281 -5.13 -15.39 -16.48
N LEU A 282 -4.11 -15.96 -15.84
CA LEU A 282 -2.73 -15.54 -16.01
C LEU A 282 -2.10 -16.18 -17.26
N ASP A 283 -1.65 -15.35 -18.21
CA ASP A 283 -0.77 -15.80 -19.28
C ASP A 283 0.68 -15.80 -18.79
N CYS A 284 1.25 -16.99 -18.63
CA CYS A 284 2.61 -17.13 -18.11
C CYS A 284 3.68 -16.56 -19.05
N MET A 285 3.46 -16.62 -20.37
CA MET A 285 4.42 -16.10 -21.34
C MET A 285 4.40 -14.59 -21.36
N GLU A 286 3.21 -14.00 -21.34
CA GLU A 286 3.05 -12.56 -21.22
C GLU A 286 3.68 -12.04 -19.91
N LEU A 287 3.50 -12.76 -18.79
CA LEU A 287 4.14 -12.43 -17.52
C LEU A 287 5.68 -12.51 -17.60
N ILE A 288 6.24 -13.51 -18.26
CA ILE A 288 7.70 -13.62 -18.46
C ILE A 288 8.24 -12.42 -19.23
N VAL A 289 7.60 -12.05 -20.35
CA VAL A 289 7.97 -10.87 -21.15
C VAL A 289 7.89 -9.58 -20.32
N LEU A 290 6.80 -9.41 -19.56
CA LEU A 290 6.62 -8.26 -18.67
C LEU A 290 7.69 -8.21 -17.57
N ALA A 291 8.01 -9.35 -16.94
CA ALA A 291 8.99 -9.45 -15.89
C ALA A 291 10.42 -9.16 -16.40
N ASN A 292 10.77 -9.63 -17.60
CA ASN A 292 12.02 -9.25 -18.28
C ASN A 292 12.10 -7.75 -18.53
N ARG A 293 11.03 -7.14 -19.09
CA ARG A 293 10.96 -5.69 -19.34
C ARG A 293 11.14 -4.86 -18.07
N LEU A 294 10.68 -5.37 -16.94
CA LEU A 294 10.80 -4.74 -15.62
C LEU A 294 12.07 -5.14 -14.85
N CYS A 295 12.96 -5.94 -15.47
CA CYS A 295 14.19 -6.45 -14.88
C CYS A 295 13.96 -7.26 -13.58
N LEU A 296 13.00 -8.20 -13.60
CA LEU A 296 12.62 -9.05 -12.46
C LEU A 296 13.02 -10.52 -12.69
N PRO A 297 14.32 -10.87 -12.71
CA PRO A 297 14.79 -12.21 -13.09
C PRO A 297 14.30 -13.33 -12.17
N HIS A 298 14.09 -13.04 -10.88
CA HIS A 298 13.53 -14.04 -9.96
C HIS A 298 12.05 -14.33 -10.22
N LEU A 299 11.26 -13.33 -10.66
CA LEU A 299 9.88 -13.58 -11.07
C LEU A 299 9.84 -14.41 -12.36
N VAL A 300 10.73 -14.12 -13.32
CA VAL A 300 10.90 -14.93 -14.54
C VAL A 300 11.14 -16.39 -14.18
N ALA A 301 12.13 -16.68 -13.33
CA ALA A 301 12.46 -18.04 -12.91
C ALA A 301 11.28 -18.75 -12.23
N LEU A 302 10.54 -18.04 -11.37
CA LEU A 302 9.34 -18.61 -10.71
C LEU A 302 8.24 -18.93 -11.71
N THR A 303 7.99 -18.06 -12.69
CA THR A 303 6.97 -18.26 -13.72
C THR A 303 7.36 -19.36 -14.69
N GLU A 304 8.63 -19.46 -15.09
CA GLU A 304 9.16 -20.57 -15.89
C GLU A 304 9.00 -21.90 -15.15
N GLN A 305 9.38 -21.96 -13.87
CA GLN A 305 9.23 -23.17 -13.05
C GLN A 305 7.76 -23.59 -12.95
N TYR A 306 6.84 -22.64 -12.75
CA TYR A 306 5.41 -22.90 -12.72
C TYR A 306 4.91 -23.47 -14.06
N THR A 307 5.31 -22.85 -15.17
CA THR A 307 4.93 -23.25 -16.54
C THR A 307 5.41 -24.66 -16.86
N VAL A 308 6.68 -24.97 -16.58
CA VAL A 308 7.26 -26.31 -16.78
C VAL A 308 6.58 -27.36 -15.91
N SER A 309 6.23 -27.01 -14.66
CA SER A 309 5.49 -27.91 -13.78
C SER A 309 4.11 -28.25 -14.35
N GLY A 310 3.41 -27.25 -14.91
CA GLY A 310 2.13 -27.44 -15.59
C GLY A 310 2.23 -28.37 -16.80
N LEU A 311 3.22 -28.16 -17.67
CA LEU A 311 3.48 -29.03 -18.82
C LEU A 311 3.81 -30.46 -18.39
N PHE A 312 4.60 -30.63 -17.33
CA PHE A 312 4.97 -31.95 -16.83
C PHE A 312 3.76 -32.73 -16.30
N GLU A 313 2.84 -32.06 -15.59
CA GLU A 313 1.59 -32.69 -15.14
C GLU A 313 0.65 -33.01 -16.31
N ALA A 314 0.55 -32.15 -17.32
CA ALA A 314 -0.22 -32.41 -18.54
C ALA A 314 0.34 -33.63 -19.31
N ALA A 315 1.66 -33.72 -19.46
CA ALA A 315 2.33 -34.85 -20.08
C ALA A 315 2.07 -36.18 -19.33
N LYS A 316 2.10 -36.16 -17.99
CA LYS A 316 1.74 -37.34 -17.17
C LYS A 316 0.30 -37.78 -17.39
N GLN A 317 -0.60 -36.85 -17.67
CA GLN A 317 -2.00 -37.11 -18.00
C GLN A 317 -2.21 -37.51 -19.46
N ALA A 318 -1.12 -37.69 -20.23
CA ALA A 318 -1.13 -38.00 -21.66
C ALA A 318 -1.87 -36.97 -22.52
N VAL A 319 -1.87 -35.71 -22.09
CA VAL A 319 -2.28 -34.56 -22.91
C VAL A 319 -1.16 -34.27 -23.91
N ASP A 320 -1.50 -34.00 -25.17
CA ASP A 320 -0.55 -33.54 -26.18
C ASP A 320 -0.10 -32.12 -25.86
N ILE A 321 1.20 -31.95 -25.61
CA ILE A 321 1.83 -30.68 -25.21
C ILE A 321 2.77 -30.12 -26.29
N ASP A 322 2.90 -30.78 -27.44
CA ASP A 322 3.91 -30.42 -28.44
C ASP A 322 3.70 -28.98 -28.96
N GLY A 323 2.44 -28.57 -29.15
CA GLY A 323 2.09 -27.21 -29.54
C GLY A 323 2.51 -26.16 -28.52
N ASP A 324 2.24 -26.40 -27.23
CA ASP A 324 2.58 -25.48 -26.15
C ASP A 324 4.11 -25.36 -25.98
N VAL A 325 4.82 -26.49 -26.06
CA VAL A 325 6.28 -26.52 -25.99
C VAL A 325 6.91 -25.75 -27.15
N LEU A 326 6.41 -25.94 -28.38
CA LEU A 326 6.90 -25.21 -29.55
C LEU A 326 6.68 -23.70 -29.40
N LEU A 327 5.49 -23.28 -28.95
CA LEU A 327 5.17 -21.88 -28.70
C LEU A 327 6.13 -21.26 -27.66
N TYR A 328 6.38 -21.97 -26.55
CA TYR A 328 7.27 -21.48 -25.51
C TYR A 328 8.72 -21.37 -25.98
N LEU A 329 9.20 -22.33 -26.77
CA LEU A 329 10.53 -22.27 -27.36
C LEU A 329 10.68 -21.12 -28.36
N GLU A 330 9.65 -20.83 -29.16
CA GLU A 330 9.66 -19.71 -30.09
C GLU A 330 9.76 -18.37 -29.36
N ILE A 331 8.95 -18.17 -28.31
CA ILE A 331 8.98 -16.93 -27.52
C ILE A 331 10.32 -16.77 -26.80
N ALA A 332 10.86 -17.84 -26.22
CA ALA A 332 12.17 -17.82 -25.56
C ALA A 332 13.30 -17.48 -26.54
N GLN A 333 13.22 -17.92 -27.81
CA GLN A 333 14.19 -17.54 -28.84
C GLN A 333 14.09 -16.05 -29.16
N VAL A 334 12.89 -15.52 -29.36
CA VAL A 334 12.68 -14.09 -29.66
C VAL A 334 13.25 -13.21 -28.53
N GLU A 335 12.91 -13.50 -27.27
CA GLU A 335 13.43 -12.75 -26.12
C GLU A 335 14.97 -12.79 -26.01
N ASN A 336 15.58 -13.96 -26.23
CA ASN A 336 17.03 -14.11 -26.22
C ASN A 336 17.73 -13.35 -27.37
N THR A 337 17.10 -13.24 -28.54
CA THR A 337 17.64 -12.43 -29.64
C THR A 337 17.54 -10.93 -29.39
N VAL A 338 16.50 -10.47 -28.69
CA VAL A 338 16.33 -9.05 -28.32
C VAL A 338 17.33 -8.65 -27.22
N THR A 339 17.60 -9.53 -26.25
CA THR A 339 18.60 -9.28 -25.20
C THR A 339 20.05 -9.33 -25.73
N THR A 340 20.36 -10.20 -26.70
CA THR A 340 21.70 -10.27 -27.30
C THR A 340 21.99 -9.17 -28.32
N GLY A 341 20.95 -8.51 -28.86
CA GLY A 341 21.09 -7.39 -29.81
C GLY A 341 21.28 -6.00 -29.17
N GLN A 342 21.27 -5.88 -27.84
CA GLN A 342 21.47 -4.61 -27.11
C GLN A 342 22.90 -4.41 -26.56
N HIS A 343 23.86 -5.25 -26.98
CA HIS A 343 25.28 -5.11 -26.60
C HIS A 343 26.16 -4.51 -27.70
#